data_AF-A0A1Q5HDR2-F1
#
_entry.id   AF-A0A1Q5HDR2-F1
#
_cell.length_a   1.000
_cell.length_b   1.000
_cell.length_c   1.000
_cell.angle_alpha   90.00
_cell.angle_beta   90.00
_cell.angle_gamma   90.00
#
_symmetry.space_group_name_H-M   'P 1'
#
loop_
_entity.id
_entity.type
_entity.pdbx_description
1 polymer ?
#
loop_
_entity_poly.entity_id
_entity_poly.type
_entity_poly.pdbx_seq_one_letter_code
_entity_poly.pdbx_strand_id
1 'polypeptide(L)'
;MDAEPATDIRPCAHCGRDVPQRVGAGRPFRYCRDNDGACQRAARNSRMRHRNSPGLPGQVARTWEAVDRLDQIVETLTEALHAELSPAGVERQLAELRAETSAQVAAAHAERDEARREAEDAAATAARERQQARAAYAERDAAADRAERAGASAAAAAERATAAEDARDAARAEAGAAQALRVQAERDRDAARHDLRTVRAERDAERRRVTELTAERDTARADAERATRSAAEALDRAEQSRAEADRARADAQAAQGRATEAELAARTASERADAEATAARQARAERDRADAARADAEAALERVGAEASAAVEAVRAEAAAAVERSRADVAAAVEQAAARTAERDALAAELADARRAASAAEARAAELAARTAVIEADRDAAQRRAGQLADQVSDLATALARLGTRTG
;
A
#
# COMPACT_ATOMS: atom_id res chain seq x y z
N MET A 1 53.32 14.19 -96.21
CA MET A 1 52.79 15.05 -97.28
C MET A 1 53.95 15.88 -97.76
N ASP A 2 54.33 15.64 -99.01
CA ASP A 2 55.47 16.23 -99.69
C ASP A 2 55.41 17.76 -99.66
N ALA A 3 56.52 18.40 -99.28
CA ALA A 3 56.66 19.85 -99.34
C ALA A 3 56.71 20.26 -100.82
N GLU A 4 55.57 20.73 -101.35
CA GLU A 4 55.53 21.37 -102.66
C GLU A 4 56.55 22.53 -102.67
N PRO A 5 57.45 22.58 -103.67
CA PRO A 5 58.44 23.63 -103.73
C PRO A 5 57.72 24.96 -103.92
N ALA A 6 57.95 25.91 -103.02
CA ALA A 6 57.47 27.28 -103.14
C ALA A 6 57.89 27.85 -104.50
N THR A 7 56.98 27.88 -105.45
CA THR A 7 57.16 28.58 -106.72
C THR A 7 57.40 30.03 -106.38
N ASP A 8 58.64 30.52 -106.53
CA ASP A 8 58.94 31.95 -106.49
C ASP A 8 58.03 32.60 -107.54
N ILE A 9 57.07 33.40 -107.11
CA ILE A 9 56.15 34.12 -108.01
C ILE A 9 56.67 35.54 -108.10
N ARG A 10 56.89 36.01 -109.33
CA ARG A 10 57.28 37.41 -109.56
C ARG A 10 56.29 38.09 -110.49
N PRO A 11 55.95 39.36 -110.25
CA PRO A 11 55.04 40.08 -111.11
C PRO A 11 55.63 40.26 -112.51
N CYS A 12 54.78 40.09 -113.52
CA CYS A 12 55.09 40.31 -114.92
C CYS A 12 55.54 41.75 -115.13
N ALA A 13 56.73 41.97 -115.72
CA ALA A 13 57.31 43.31 -115.85
C ALA A 13 56.58 44.23 -116.85
N HIS A 14 55.44 43.82 -117.41
CA HIS A 14 54.61 44.65 -118.29
C HIS A 14 53.22 44.92 -117.72
N CYS A 15 52.49 43.90 -117.24
CA CYS A 15 51.12 44.05 -116.73
C CYS A 15 50.96 43.78 -115.22
N GLY A 16 52.04 43.45 -114.51
CA GLY A 16 52.01 43.25 -113.06
C GLY A 16 51.45 41.91 -112.56
N ARG A 17 50.76 41.12 -113.41
CA ARG A 17 50.21 39.80 -113.03
C ARG A 17 51.29 38.83 -112.56
N ASP A 18 50.96 38.00 -111.57
CA ASP A 18 51.84 36.99 -111.00
C ASP A 18 52.32 35.94 -112.01
N VAL A 19 53.65 35.80 -112.15
CA VAL A 19 54.29 34.84 -113.06
C VAL A 19 55.07 33.81 -112.25
N PRO A 20 54.64 32.53 -112.27
CA PRO A 20 55.38 31.44 -111.65
C PRO A 20 56.77 31.33 -112.26
N GLN A 21 57.81 31.41 -111.42
CA GLN A 21 59.19 31.23 -111.85
C GLN A 21 59.55 29.75 -111.92
N ARG A 22 60.55 29.41 -112.75
CA ARG A 22 61.14 28.07 -112.74
C ARG A 22 62.07 27.93 -111.55
N VAL A 23 61.91 26.86 -110.78
CA VAL A 23 62.86 26.41 -109.76
C VAL A 23 64.06 25.78 -110.47
N GLY A 24 65.19 26.50 -110.60
CA GLY A 24 66.44 25.99 -111.20
C GLY A 24 67.35 27.06 -111.81
N ALA A 25 68.59 26.68 -112.15
CA ALA A 25 69.61 27.58 -112.73
C ALA A 25 69.29 27.94 -114.19
N GLY A 26 68.54 29.03 -114.38
CA GLY A 26 68.20 29.62 -115.66
C GLY A 26 67.74 31.07 -115.50
N ARG A 27 67.65 31.84 -116.59
CA ARG A 27 67.24 33.25 -116.51
C ARG A 27 65.75 33.35 -116.07
N PRO A 28 65.43 34.09 -114.98
CA PRO A 28 64.04 34.23 -114.52
C PRO A 28 63.09 34.74 -115.61
N PHE A 29 61.85 34.24 -115.56
CA PHE A 29 60.78 34.71 -116.42
C PHE A 29 60.38 36.12 -116.02
N ARG A 30 60.58 37.05 -116.95
CA ARG A 30 60.29 38.47 -116.73
C ARG A 30 58.91 38.90 -117.24
N TYR A 31 58.28 38.07 -118.08
CA TYR A 31 56.97 38.33 -118.65
C TYR A 31 56.11 37.08 -118.58
N CYS A 32 54.81 37.30 -118.56
CA CYS A 32 53.75 36.32 -118.50
C CYS A 32 53.68 35.56 -119.84
N ARG A 33 53.51 34.23 -119.75
CA ARG A 33 53.65 33.27 -120.87
C ARG A 33 52.30 32.72 -121.33
N ASP A 34 51.31 32.80 -120.45
CA ASP A 34 49.89 32.49 -120.59
C ASP A 34 49.17 33.34 -121.66
N ASN A 35 49.72 34.51 -122.03
CA ASN A 35 49.13 35.39 -123.04
C ASN A 35 49.86 35.31 -124.41
N ASP A 36 50.23 34.11 -124.86
CA ASP A 36 50.96 33.86 -126.12
C ASP A 36 52.19 34.76 -126.34
N GLY A 37 52.88 35.17 -125.27
CA GLY A 37 54.01 36.10 -125.34
C GLY A 37 53.66 37.56 -125.69
N ALA A 38 52.38 37.94 -125.64
CA ALA A 38 51.91 39.30 -125.92
C ALA A 38 52.59 40.34 -125.03
N CYS A 39 52.72 40.08 -123.72
CA CYS A 39 53.41 40.99 -122.79
C CYS A 39 54.90 41.15 -123.10
N GLN A 40 55.57 40.08 -123.55
CA GLN A 40 56.96 40.13 -123.98
C GLN A 40 57.10 40.92 -125.30
N ARG A 41 56.21 40.71 -126.26
CA ARG A 41 56.17 41.45 -127.54
C ARG A 41 55.84 42.92 -127.31
N ALA A 42 54.89 43.25 -126.45
CA ALA A 42 54.53 44.61 -126.07
C ALA A 42 55.70 45.33 -125.39
N ALA A 43 56.37 44.68 -124.43
CA ALA A 43 57.57 45.23 -123.81
C ALA A 43 58.75 45.37 -124.80
N ARG A 44 58.87 44.48 -125.79
CA ARG A 44 59.87 44.58 -126.87
C ARG A 44 59.57 45.73 -127.83
N ASN A 45 58.33 45.86 -128.27
CA ASN A 45 57.85 46.95 -129.13
C ASN A 45 57.97 48.29 -128.40
N SER A 46 57.60 48.36 -127.12
CA SER A 46 57.82 49.52 -126.27
C SER A 46 59.30 49.90 -126.25
N ARG A 47 60.23 48.96 -125.97
CA ARG A 47 61.68 49.24 -126.03
C ARG A 47 62.20 49.63 -127.42
N MET A 48 61.70 49.02 -128.50
CA MET A 48 62.06 49.40 -129.87
C MET A 48 61.60 50.82 -130.18
N ARG A 49 60.37 51.19 -129.81
CA ARG A 49 59.84 52.56 -129.96
C ARG A 49 60.62 53.56 -129.12
N HIS A 50 61.02 53.17 -127.90
CA HIS A 50 61.88 53.99 -127.02
C HIS A 50 63.30 54.22 -127.59
N ARG A 51 63.82 53.31 -128.43
CA ARG A 51 65.14 53.45 -129.08
C ARG A 51 65.09 54.12 -130.45
N ASN A 52 64.04 53.90 -131.23
CA ASN A 52 63.95 54.34 -132.63
C ASN A 52 63.38 55.76 -132.81
N SER A 53 63.07 56.47 -131.72
CA SER A 53 62.62 57.88 -131.78
C SER A 53 63.42 58.79 -130.85
N PRO A 54 64.72 59.05 -131.13
CA PRO A 54 65.45 60.13 -130.48
C PRO A 54 64.95 61.49 -130.98
N GLY A 55 64.50 62.36 -130.07
CA GLY A 55 64.07 63.73 -130.36
C GLY A 55 62.62 64.05 -129.94
N LEU A 56 62.20 65.28 -130.22
CA LEU A 56 60.85 65.82 -129.96
C LEU A 56 59.70 64.88 -130.40
N PRO A 57 59.74 64.22 -131.57
CA PRO A 57 58.67 63.32 -132.00
C PRO A 57 58.47 62.10 -131.08
N GLY A 58 59.55 61.58 -130.50
CA GLY A 58 59.47 60.45 -129.55
C GLY A 58 58.97 60.86 -128.16
N GLN A 59 59.22 62.10 -127.74
CA GLN A 59 58.63 62.67 -126.52
C GLN A 59 57.12 62.89 -126.69
N VAL A 60 56.70 63.32 -127.88
CA VAL A 60 55.27 63.42 -128.25
C VAL A 60 54.61 62.04 -128.26
N ALA A 61 55.23 61.02 -128.85
CA ALA A 61 54.64 59.67 -128.85
C ALA A 61 54.46 59.08 -127.43
N ARG A 62 55.41 59.34 -126.51
CA ARG A 62 55.30 58.90 -125.10
C ARG A 62 54.22 59.64 -124.31
N THR A 63 54.07 60.93 -124.57
CA THR A 63 52.99 61.71 -123.94
C THR A 63 51.64 61.23 -124.43
N TRP A 64 51.51 60.87 -125.72
CA TRP A 64 50.32 60.20 -126.25
C TRP A 64 50.05 58.82 -125.65
N GLU A 65 51.06 57.95 -125.48
CA GLU A 65 50.86 56.65 -124.82
C GLU A 65 50.46 56.78 -123.33
N ALA A 66 50.96 57.82 -122.64
CA ALA A 66 50.54 58.13 -121.28
C ALA A 66 49.10 58.66 -121.23
N VAL A 67 48.71 59.47 -122.23
CA VAL A 67 47.33 59.93 -122.42
C VAL A 67 46.41 58.74 -122.68
N ASP A 68 46.74 57.81 -123.59
CA ASP A 68 45.93 56.61 -123.85
C ASP A 68 45.74 55.75 -122.59
N ARG A 69 46.78 55.63 -121.74
CA ARG A 69 46.67 54.88 -120.48
C ARG A 69 45.84 55.63 -119.44
N LEU A 70 45.92 56.95 -119.41
CA LEU A 70 45.04 57.76 -118.57
C LEU A 70 43.60 57.64 -119.05
N ASP A 71 43.35 57.67 -120.36
CA ASP A 71 42.03 57.47 -120.95
C ASP A 71 41.49 56.08 -120.61
N GLN A 72 42.31 55.02 -120.67
CA GLN A 72 41.89 53.67 -120.28
C GLN A 72 41.59 53.54 -118.77
N ILE A 73 42.35 54.24 -117.91
CA ILE A 73 42.07 54.30 -116.46
C ILE A 73 40.79 55.10 -116.21
N VAL A 74 40.60 56.21 -116.90
CA VAL A 74 39.38 57.03 -116.80
C VAL A 74 38.19 56.22 -117.29
N GLU A 75 38.31 55.46 -118.37
CA GLU A 75 37.26 54.58 -118.89
C GLU A 75 36.90 53.49 -117.87
N THR A 76 37.88 52.73 -117.36
CA THR A 76 37.62 51.71 -116.33
C THR A 76 37.09 52.29 -115.02
N LEU A 77 37.58 53.46 -114.60
CA LEU A 77 37.02 54.16 -113.44
C LEU A 77 35.61 54.66 -113.72
N THR A 78 35.32 55.16 -114.91
CA THR A 78 33.99 55.64 -115.30
C THR A 78 33.01 54.47 -115.40
N GLU A 79 33.42 53.32 -115.91
CA GLU A 79 32.64 52.08 -115.95
C GLU A 79 32.37 51.54 -114.55
N ALA A 80 33.38 51.49 -113.67
CA ALA A 80 33.20 51.08 -112.28
C ALA A 80 32.32 52.07 -111.51
N LEU A 81 32.53 53.38 -111.70
CA LEU A 81 31.73 54.42 -111.08
C LEU A 81 30.29 54.39 -111.62
N HIS A 82 30.08 54.10 -112.90
CA HIS A 82 28.75 53.90 -113.48
C HIS A 82 28.12 52.60 -112.98
N ALA A 83 28.87 51.52 -112.82
CA ALA A 83 28.37 50.27 -112.27
C ALA A 83 27.89 50.42 -110.81
N GLU A 84 28.54 51.27 -110.01
CA GLU A 84 28.16 51.50 -108.61
C GLU A 84 27.20 52.68 -108.41
N LEU A 85 27.30 53.77 -109.20
CA LEU A 85 26.46 54.98 -109.09
C LEU A 85 25.32 55.04 -110.10
N SER A 86 25.22 54.11 -111.05
CA SER A 86 23.99 53.97 -111.85
C SER A 86 22.82 53.60 -110.94
N PRO A 87 21.58 53.94 -111.33
CA PRO A 87 20.39 53.51 -110.59
C PRO A 87 20.37 52.00 -110.30
N ALA A 88 20.80 51.17 -111.26
CA ALA A 88 20.87 49.72 -111.08
C ALA A 88 21.94 49.26 -110.06
N GLY A 89 23.10 49.95 -110.01
CA GLY A 89 24.15 49.70 -109.03
C GLY A 89 23.71 50.00 -107.59
N VAL A 90 23.09 51.16 -107.40
CA VAL A 90 22.54 51.58 -106.09
C VAL A 90 21.39 50.66 -105.66
N GLU A 91 20.51 50.27 -106.58
CA GLU A 91 19.44 49.30 -106.28
C GLU A 91 20.00 47.94 -105.85
N ARG A 92 21.08 47.46 -106.48
CA ARG A 92 21.79 46.23 -106.07
C ARG A 92 22.38 46.37 -104.67
N GLN A 93 23.11 47.44 -104.38
CA GLN A 93 23.67 47.70 -103.04
C GLN A 93 22.58 47.82 -101.97
N LEU A 94 21.48 48.52 -102.27
CA LEU A 94 20.33 48.62 -101.37
C LEU A 94 19.63 47.27 -101.18
N ALA A 95 19.55 46.43 -102.21
CA ALA A 95 19.00 45.08 -102.10
C ALA A 95 19.89 44.18 -101.24
N GLU A 96 21.21 44.26 -101.39
CA GLU A 96 22.19 43.54 -100.56
C GLU A 96 22.09 43.99 -99.11
N LEU A 97 22.11 45.30 -98.83
CA LEU A 97 21.93 45.83 -97.47
C LEU A 97 20.57 45.44 -96.86
N ARG A 98 19.50 45.43 -97.65
CA ARG A 98 18.18 44.94 -97.21
C ARG A 98 18.22 43.44 -96.90
N ALA A 99 18.93 42.65 -97.69
CA ALA A 99 19.09 41.23 -97.44
C ALA A 99 19.90 40.98 -96.14
N GLU A 100 21.03 41.66 -95.97
CA GLU A 100 21.85 41.58 -94.75
C GLU A 100 21.08 42.02 -93.50
N THR A 101 20.39 43.16 -93.56
CA THR A 101 19.56 43.64 -92.44
C THR A 101 18.41 42.69 -92.16
N SER A 102 17.77 42.11 -93.19
CA SER A 102 16.73 41.08 -92.99
C SER A 102 17.29 39.82 -92.32
N ALA A 103 18.51 39.41 -92.68
CA ALA A 103 19.19 38.27 -92.08
C ALA A 103 19.58 38.55 -90.62
N GLN A 104 20.06 39.75 -90.31
CA GLN A 104 20.36 40.17 -88.94
C GLN A 104 19.10 40.23 -88.06
N VAL A 105 17.99 40.75 -88.59
CA VAL A 105 16.71 40.78 -87.87
C VAL A 105 16.17 39.37 -87.65
N ALA A 106 16.28 38.48 -88.64
CA ALA A 106 15.91 37.08 -88.50
C ALA A 106 16.77 36.37 -87.43
N ALA A 107 18.08 36.61 -87.41
CA ALA A 107 18.98 36.07 -86.39
C ALA A 107 18.63 36.59 -84.99
N ALA A 108 18.41 37.90 -84.84
CA ALA A 108 18.00 38.48 -83.55
C ALA A 108 16.65 37.94 -83.06
N HIS A 109 15.70 37.69 -83.96
CA HIS A 109 14.44 37.03 -83.60
C HIS A 109 14.62 35.57 -83.19
N ALA A 110 15.50 34.83 -83.88
CA ALA A 110 15.83 33.45 -83.53
C ALA A 110 16.49 33.38 -82.14
N GLU A 111 17.48 34.24 -81.86
CA GLU A 111 18.14 34.35 -80.55
C GLU A 111 17.16 34.73 -79.45
N ARG A 112 16.27 35.71 -79.69
CA ARG A 112 15.23 36.09 -78.73
C ARG A 112 14.29 34.93 -78.42
N ASP A 113 13.86 34.21 -79.45
CA ASP A 113 12.92 33.10 -79.28
C ASP A 113 13.58 31.88 -78.61
N GLU A 114 14.87 31.66 -78.85
CA GLU A 114 15.69 30.69 -78.13
C GLU A 114 15.84 31.07 -76.66
N ALA A 115 16.26 32.31 -76.36
CA ALA A 115 16.36 32.81 -75.00
C ALA A 115 15.02 32.74 -74.25
N ARG A 116 13.89 32.98 -74.94
CA ARG A 116 12.55 32.82 -74.35
C ARG A 116 12.27 31.35 -74.01
N ARG A 117 12.57 30.40 -74.91
CA ARG A 117 12.40 28.96 -74.65
C ARG A 117 13.26 28.49 -73.50
N GLU A 118 14.53 28.90 -73.46
CA GLU A 118 15.45 28.59 -72.35
C GLU A 118 14.92 29.13 -71.01
N ALA A 119 14.40 30.35 -70.98
CA ALA A 119 13.80 30.93 -69.78
C ALA A 119 12.54 30.18 -69.32
N GLU A 120 11.68 29.76 -70.27
CA GLU A 120 10.49 28.94 -69.99
C GLU A 120 10.88 27.56 -69.43
N ASP A 121 11.88 26.90 -70.02
CA ASP A 121 12.38 25.60 -69.58
C ASP A 121 13.06 25.67 -68.20
N ALA A 122 13.84 26.74 -67.95
CA ALA A 122 14.43 27.01 -66.65
C ALA A 122 13.34 27.27 -65.59
N ALA A 123 12.30 28.05 -65.92
CA ALA A 123 11.18 28.30 -65.04
C ALA A 123 10.38 27.02 -64.72
N ALA A 124 10.15 26.18 -65.74
CA ALA A 124 9.48 24.89 -65.58
C ALA A 124 10.29 23.92 -64.71
N THR A 125 11.62 23.89 -64.89
CA THR A 125 12.53 23.08 -64.06
C THR A 125 12.52 23.55 -62.61
N ALA A 126 12.68 24.85 -62.37
CA ALA A 126 12.61 25.42 -61.03
C ALA A 126 11.24 25.20 -60.35
N ALA A 127 10.15 25.20 -61.12
CA ALA A 127 8.83 24.86 -60.60
C ALA A 127 8.72 23.39 -60.17
N ARG A 128 9.26 22.46 -60.97
CA ARG A 128 9.33 21.03 -60.63
C ARG A 128 10.18 20.79 -59.39
N GLU A 129 11.35 21.41 -59.29
CA GLU A 129 12.23 21.29 -58.12
C GLU A 129 11.56 21.83 -56.86
N ARG A 130 10.87 22.98 -56.94
CA ARG A 130 10.09 23.51 -55.81
C ARG A 130 8.96 22.57 -55.40
N GLN A 131 8.27 21.94 -56.35
CA GLN A 131 7.23 20.97 -56.05
C GLN A 131 7.80 19.72 -55.38
N GLN A 132 8.92 19.20 -55.88
CA GLN A 132 9.61 18.05 -55.29
C GLN A 132 10.11 18.36 -53.88
N ALA A 133 10.70 19.53 -53.66
CA ALA A 133 11.13 19.96 -52.32
C ALA A 133 9.94 20.04 -51.34
N ARG A 134 8.80 20.61 -51.77
CA ARG A 134 7.58 20.65 -50.95
C ARG A 134 7.04 19.25 -50.64
N ALA A 135 7.06 18.34 -51.60
CA ALA A 135 6.67 16.95 -51.39
C ALA A 135 7.59 16.26 -50.39
N ALA A 136 8.91 16.43 -50.53
CA ALA A 136 9.89 15.87 -49.61
C ALA A 136 9.74 16.40 -48.17
N TYR A 137 9.44 17.70 -48.00
CA TYR A 137 9.13 18.26 -46.68
C TYR A 137 7.84 17.67 -46.10
N ALA A 138 6.78 17.57 -46.90
CA ALA A 138 5.53 16.96 -46.46
C ALA A 138 5.69 15.48 -46.07
N GLU A 139 6.50 14.72 -46.82
CA GLU A 139 6.84 13.33 -46.48
C GLU A 139 7.64 13.21 -45.19
N ARG A 140 8.63 14.10 -44.99
CA ARG A 140 9.42 14.17 -43.75
C ARG A 140 8.54 14.48 -42.55
N ASP A 141 7.67 15.47 -42.66
CA ASP A 141 6.79 15.88 -41.57
C ASP A 141 5.77 14.76 -41.26
N ALA A 142 5.21 14.12 -42.31
CA ALA A 142 4.37 12.94 -42.11
C ALA A 142 5.12 11.75 -41.49
N ALA A 143 6.41 11.58 -41.78
CA ALA A 143 7.25 10.57 -41.15
C ALA A 143 7.54 10.90 -39.68
N ALA A 144 7.78 12.18 -39.35
CA ALA A 144 7.94 12.65 -37.98
C ALA A 144 6.67 12.41 -37.15
N ASP A 145 5.50 12.76 -37.68
CA ASP A 145 4.21 12.51 -37.03
C ASP A 145 3.96 11.01 -36.80
N ARG A 146 4.33 10.15 -37.77
CA ARG A 146 4.23 8.68 -37.61
C ARG A 146 5.17 8.19 -36.52
N ALA A 147 6.39 8.70 -36.45
CA ALA A 147 7.36 8.33 -35.41
C ALA A 147 6.89 8.79 -34.02
N GLU A 148 6.34 9.99 -33.89
CA GLU A 148 5.79 10.50 -32.64
C GLU A 148 4.59 9.66 -32.17
N ARG A 149 3.64 9.36 -33.08
CA ARG A 149 2.50 8.48 -32.76
C ARG A 149 2.95 7.07 -32.35
N ALA A 150 3.97 6.52 -33.02
CA ALA A 150 4.54 5.23 -32.66
C ALA A 150 5.21 5.28 -31.28
N GLY A 151 5.94 6.36 -30.97
CA GLY A 151 6.54 6.59 -29.66
C GLY A 151 5.50 6.70 -28.54
N ALA A 152 4.45 7.48 -28.76
CA ALA A 152 3.34 7.61 -27.81
C ALA A 152 2.60 6.27 -27.59
N SER A 153 2.36 5.51 -28.66
CA SER A 153 1.75 4.19 -28.57
C SER A 153 2.63 3.19 -27.82
N ALA A 154 3.96 3.24 -28.02
CA ALA A 154 4.92 2.40 -27.33
C ALA A 154 5.00 2.75 -25.84
N ALA A 155 5.03 4.04 -25.49
CA ALA A 155 4.99 4.50 -24.11
C ALA A 155 3.72 4.04 -23.39
N ALA A 156 2.55 4.24 -24.01
CA ALA A 156 1.27 3.78 -23.45
C ALA A 156 1.21 2.25 -23.32
N ALA A 157 1.85 1.50 -24.21
CA ALA A 157 1.95 0.04 -24.10
C ALA A 157 2.86 -0.38 -22.94
N ALA A 158 3.98 0.32 -22.73
CA ALA A 158 4.88 0.08 -21.60
C ALA A 158 4.18 0.38 -20.26
N GLU A 159 3.47 1.50 -20.15
CA GLU A 159 2.70 1.85 -18.95
C GLU A 159 1.63 0.79 -18.63
N ARG A 160 0.90 0.30 -19.65
CA ARG A 160 -0.07 -0.79 -19.47
C ARG A 160 0.60 -2.10 -19.03
N ALA A 161 1.79 -2.40 -19.54
CA ALA A 161 2.54 -3.59 -19.15
C ALA A 161 2.98 -3.50 -17.68
N THR A 162 3.56 -2.37 -17.25
CA THR A 162 3.91 -2.12 -15.85
C THR A 162 2.70 -2.20 -14.93
N ALA A 163 1.59 -1.54 -15.29
CA ALA A 163 0.35 -1.61 -14.51
C ALA A 163 -0.20 -3.04 -14.39
N ALA A 164 -0.06 -3.86 -15.44
CA ALA A 164 -0.46 -5.26 -15.41
C ALA A 164 0.45 -6.12 -14.52
N GLU A 165 1.76 -5.84 -14.51
CA GLU A 165 2.72 -6.49 -13.61
C GLU A 165 2.44 -6.15 -12.15
N ASP A 166 2.23 -4.86 -11.84
CA ASP A 166 1.88 -4.38 -10.50
C ASP A 166 0.56 -5.02 -10.01
N ALA A 167 -0.47 -5.06 -10.86
CA ALA A 167 -1.74 -5.69 -10.54
C ALA A 167 -1.58 -7.20 -10.28
N ARG A 168 -0.75 -7.89 -11.06
CA ARG A 168 -0.47 -9.32 -10.87
C ARG A 168 0.25 -9.57 -9.55
N ASP A 169 1.23 -8.75 -9.21
CA ASP A 169 2.02 -8.91 -8.00
C ASP A 169 1.21 -8.56 -6.74
N ALA A 170 0.33 -7.54 -6.82
CA ALA A 170 -0.68 -7.27 -5.80
C ALA A 170 -1.62 -8.47 -5.60
N ALA A 171 -2.17 -9.03 -6.68
CA ALA A 171 -3.06 -10.20 -6.61
C ALA A 171 -2.34 -11.43 -5.99
N ARG A 172 -1.05 -11.62 -6.27
CA ARG A 172 -0.25 -12.69 -5.65
C ARG A 172 -0.03 -12.44 -4.16
N ALA A 173 0.25 -11.20 -3.76
CA ALA A 173 0.40 -10.84 -2.35
C ALA A 173 -0.90 -11.08 -1.58
N GLU A 174 -2.04 -10.66 -2.13
CA GLU A 174 -3.38 -10.90 -1.56
C GLU A 174 -3.70 -12.38 -1.45
N ALA A 175 -3.44 -13.18 -2.50
CA ALA A 175 -3.62 -14.63 -2.48
C ALA A 175 -2.72 -15.30 -1.42
N GLY A 176 -1.47 -14.84 -1.29
CA GLY A 176 -0.54 -15.30 -0.24
C GLY A 176 -1.04 -14.98 1.17
N ALA A 177 -1.54 -13.77 1.39
CA ALA A 177 -2.13 -13.36 2.67
C ALA A 177 -3.39 -14.18 3.00
N ALA A 178 -4.28 -14.38 2.04
CA ALA A 178 -5.48 -15.21 2.20
C ALA A 178 -5.13 -16.67 2.54
N GLN A 179 -4.11 -17.23 1.89
CA GLN A 179 -3.61 -18.57 2.19
C GLN A 179 -3.01 -18.65 3.60
N ALA A 180 -2.25 -17.65 4.02
CA ALA A 180 -1.69 -17.58 5.38
C ALA A 180 -2.80 -17.52 6.44
N LEU A 181 -3.83 -16.70 6.23
CA LEU A 181 -5.01 -16.63 7.10
C LEU A 181 -5.75 -17.97 7.18
N ARG A 182 -5.90 -18.69 6.05
CA ARG A 182 -6.51 -20.01 6.04
C ARG A 182 -5.72 -21.03 6.87
N VAL A 183 -4.40 -21.07 6.69
CA VAL A 183 -3.51 -21.95 7.46
C VAL A 183 -3.57 -21.61 8.96
N GLN A 184 -3.61 -20.32 9.30
CA GLN A 184 -3.75 -19.89 10.70
C GLN A 184 -5.10 -20.35 11.28
N ALA A 185 -6.21 -20.12 10.57
CA ALA A 185 -7.52 -20.56 11.01
C ALA A 185 -7.63 -22.09 11.18
N GLU A 186 -6.97 -22.87 10.32
CA GLU A 186 -6.86 -24.32 10.46
C GLU A 186 -6.10 -24.72 11.72
N ARG A 187 -4.96 -24.06 12.01
CA ARG A 187 -4.18 -24.28 13.24
C ARG A 187 -4.98 -23.92 14.49
N ASP A 188 -5.63 -22.77 14.50
CA ASP A 188 -6.45 -22.31 15.63
C ASP A 188 -7.62 -23.27 15.89
N ARG A 189 -8.27 -23.75 14.82
CA ARG A 189 -9.32 -24.77 14.92
C ARG A 189 -8.80 -26.08 15.51
N ASP A 190 -7.63 -26.52 15.07
CA ASP A 190 -7.06 -27.79 15.52
C ASP A 190 -6.56 -27.69 16.96
N ALA A 191 -6.02 -26.54 17.37
CA ALA A 191 -5.72 -26.20 18.76
C ALA A 191 -7.00 -26.21 19.63
N ALA A 192 -8.05 -25.49 19.22
CA ALA A 192 -9.33 -25.49 19.94
C ALA A 192 -9.94 -26.90 20.06
N ARG A 193 -9.80 -27.74 19.03
CA ARG A 193 -10.21 -29.16 19.08
C ARG A 193 -9.37 -30.00 20.03
N HIS A 194 -8.08 -29.69 20.16
CA HIS A 194 -7.20 -30.34 21.12
C HIS A 194 -7.60 -29.94 22.55
N ASP A 195 -7.74 -28.65 22.82
CA ASP A 195 -8.16 -28.13 24.12
C ASP A 195 -9.51 -28.69 24.56
N LEU A 196 -10.48 -28.75 23.65
CA LEU A 196 -11.79 -29.35 23.92
C LEU A 196 -11.69 -30.86 24.26
N ARG A 197 -10.76 -31.59 23.64
CA ARG A 197 -10.51 -33.00 23.99
C ARG A 197 -9.90 -33.11 25.38
N THR A 198 -8.96 -32.24 25.73
CA THR A 198 -8.34 -32.16 27.06
C THR A 198 -9.38 -31.88 28.13
N VAL A 199 -10.20 -30.82 27.98
CA VAL A 199 -11.26 -30.46 28.93
C VAL A 199 -12.29 -31.59 29.09
N ARG A 200 -12.64 -32.29 28.01
CA ARG A 200 -13.53 -33.46 28.09
C ARG A 200 -12.91 -34.60 28.89
N ALA A 201 -11.63 -34.89 28.68
CA ALA A 201 -10.91 -35.92 29.41
C ALA A 201 -10.79 -35.58 30.91
N GLU A 202 -10.51 -34.31 31.24
CA GLU A 202 -10.49 -33.80 32.61
C GLU A 202 -11.87 -33.91 33.27
N ARG A 203 -12.92 -33.44 32.60
CA ARG A 203 -14.31 -33.60 33.07
C ARG A 203 -14.66 -35.06 33.32
N ASP A 204 -14.28 -35.96 32.43
CA ASP A 204 -14.58 -37.40 32.58
C ASP A 204 -13.76 -38.02 33.72
N ALA A 205 -12.54 -37.55 33.96
CA ALA A 205 -11.76 -37.91 35.13
C ALA A 205 -12.40 -37.42 36.43
N GLU A 206 -12.87 -36.16 36.48
CA GLU A 206 -13.59 -35.63 37.64
C GLU A 206 -14.91 -36.36 37.89
N ARG A 207 -15.67 -36.70 36.84
CA ARG A 207 -16.87 -37.53 36.98
C ARG A 207 -16.57 -38.90 37.58
N ARG A 208 -15.47 -39.54 37.16
CA ARG A 208 -15.02 -40.81 37.76
C ARG A 208 -14.67 -40.63 39.23
N ARG A 209 -13.93 -39.58 39.59
CA ARG A 209 -13.60 -39.25 40.98
C ARG A 209 -14.85 -39.03 41.84
N VAL A 210 -15.84 -38.31 41.33
CA VAL A 210 -17.11 -38.10 42.04
C VAL A 210 -17.84 -39.43 42.28
N THR A 211 -17.90 -40.31 41.27
CA THR A 211 -18.50 -41.64 41.42
C THR A 211 -17.74 -42.49 42.43
N GLU A 212 -16.41 -42.46 42.41
CA GLU A 212 -15.54 -43.17 43.35
C GLU A 212 -15.74 -42.68 44.79
N LEU A 213 -15.66 -41.37 45.02
CA LEU A 213 -15.94 -40.75 46.32
C LEU A 213 -17.37 -41.03 46.82
N THR A 214 -18.35 -41.11 45.90
CA THR A 214 -19.72 -41.48 46.24
C THR A 214 -19.80 -42.93 46.70
N ALA A 215 -19.13 -43.85 45.99
CA ALA A 215 -19.07 -45.26 46.37
C ALA A 215 -18.31 -45.46 47.69
N GLU A 216 -17.23 -44.73 47.93
CA GLU A 216 -16.49 -44.72 49.20
C GLU A 216 -17.38 -44.23 50.35
N ARG A 217 -18.09 -43.11 50.15
CA ARG A 217 -19.05 -42.58 51.14
C ARG A 217 -20.15 -43.60 51.46
N ASP A 218 -20.72 -44.23 50.44
CA ASP A 218 -21.82 -45.19 50.63
C ASP A 218 -21.33 -46.47 51.32
N THR A 219 -20.10 -46.90 51.02
CA THR A 219 -19.43 -48.01 51.73
C THR A 219 -19.20 -47.63 53.20
N ALA A 220 -18.63 -46.46 53.47
CA ALA A 220 -18.39 -45.95 54.82
C ALA A 220 -19.69 -45.80 55.61
N ARG A 221 -20.78 -45.37 54.96
CA ARG A 221 -22.11 -45.30 55.56
C ARG A 221 -22.65 -46.69 55.91
N ALA A 222 -22.53 -47.65 55.00
CA ALA A 222 -22.96 -49.02 55.25
C ALA A 222 -22.14 -49.69 56.36
N ASP A 223 -20.83 -49.40 56.44
CA ASP A 223 -19.96 -49.82 57.54
C ASP A 223 -20.37 -49.19 58.87
N ALA A 224 -20.65 -47.89 58.89
CA ALA A 224 -21.15 -47.20 60.09
C ALA A 224 -22.49 -47.81 60.55
N GLU A 225 -23.43 -48.06 59.64
CA GLU A 225 -24.71 -48.70 59.97
C GLU A 225 -24.52 -50.15 60.47
N ARG A 226 -23.59 -50.92 59.90
CA ARG A 226 -23.21 -52.25 60.42
C ARG A 226 -22.63 -52.15 61.83
N ALA A 227 -21.73 -51.21 62.08
CA ALA A 227 -21.15 -50.98 63.39
C ALA A 227 -22.21 -50.56 64.42
N THR A 228 -23.15 -49.68 64.05
CA THR A 228 -24.27 -49.30 64.90
C THR A 228 -25.17 -50.49 65.23
N ARG A 229 -25.53 -51.32 64.23
CA ARG A 229 -26.32 -52.54 64.49
C ARG A 229 -25.58 -53.52 65.39
N SER A 230 -24.30 -53.76 65.13
CA SER A 230 -23.46 -54.64 65.97
C SER A 230 -23.34 -54.13 67.40
N ALA A 231 -23.21 -52.81 67.59
CA ALA A 231 -23.22 -52.18 68.91
C ALA A 231 -24.58 -52.32 69.61
N ALA A 232 -25.69 -52.14 68.89
CA ALA A 232 -27.04 -52.36 69.43
C ALA A 232 -27.25 -53.83 69.84
N GLU A 233 -26.87 -54.79 69.00
CA GLU A 233 -26.91 -56.22 69.32
C GLU A 233 -26.00 -56.58 70.51
N ALA A 234 -24.86 -55.90 70.67
CA ALA A 234 -24.00 -56.07 71.83
C ALA A 234 -24.63 -55.51 73.12
N LEU A 235 -25.32 -54.36 73.03
CA LEU A 235 -26.08 -53.79 74.13
C LEU A 235 -27.28 -54.67 74.51
N ASP A 236 -28.06 -55.14 73.54
CA ASP A 236 -29.18 -56.06 73.76
C ASP A 236 -28.70 -57.36 74.42
N ARG A 237 -27.57 -57.93 73.96
CA ARG A 237 -26.96 -59.10 74.61
C ARG A 237 -26.50 -58.78 76.02
N ALA A 238 -25.90 -57.61 76.26
CA ALA A 238 -25.50 -57.19 77.59
C ALA A 238 -26.72 -56.98 78.52
N GLU A 239 -27.81 -56.44 78.02
CA GLU A 239 -29.08 -56.29 78.74
C GLU A 239 -29.74 -57.65 79.03
N GLN A 240 -29.76 -58.56 78.06
CA GLN A 240 -30.24 -59.92 78.25
C GLN A 240 -29.38 -60.66 79.29
N SER A 241 -28.06 -60.57 79.20
CA SER A 241 -27.15 -61.15 80.20
C SER A 241 -27.33 -60.52 81.59
N ARG A 242 -27.62 -59.21 81.68
CA ARG A 242 -27.98 -58.55 82.94
C ARG A 242 -29.31 -59.04 83.48
N ALA A 243 -30.34 -59.14 82.64
CA ALA A 243 -31.66 -59.63 83.02
C ALA A 243 -31.63 -61.12 83.41
N GLU A 244 -30.77 -61.92 82.76
CA GLU A 244 -30.49 -63.31 83.14
C GLU A 244 -29.70 -63.39 84.44
N ALA A 245 -28.71 -62.51 84.65
CA ALA A 245 -28.00 -62.41 85.92
C ALA A 245 -28.91 -61.95 87.06
N ASP A 246 -29.83 -61.01 86.81
CA ASP A 246 -30.80 -60.54 87.79
C ASP A 246 -31.88 -61.60 88.04
N ARG A 247 -32.32 -62.34 87.03
CA ARG A 247 -33.17 -63.53 87.21
C ARG A 247 -32.43 -64.62 88.00
N ALA A 248 -31.18 -64.91 87.68
CA ALA A 248 -30.36 -65.87 88.43
C ALA A 248 -30.13 -65.41 89.87
N ARG A 249 -29.97 -64.10 90.12
CA ARG A 249 -29.91 -63.53 91.47
C ARG A 249 -31.25 -63.60 92.19
N ALA A 250 -32.36 -63.34 91.51
CA ALA A 250 -33.70 -63.47 92.06
C ALA A 250 -34.05 -64.93 92.35
N ASP A 251 -33.64 -65.87 91.48
CA ASP A 251 -33.78 -67.31 91.65
C ASP A 251 -32.86 -67.83 92.74
N ALA A 252 -31.65 -67.28 92.88
CA ALA A 252 -30.73 -67.56 93.98
C ALA A 252 -31.26 -66.98 95.30
N GLN A 253 -31.84 -65.78 95.30
CA GLN A 253 -32.50 -65.18 96.46
C GLN A 253 -33.79 -65.89 96.81
N ALA A 254 -34.53 -66.41 95.83
CA ALA A 254 -35.70 -67.26 96.05
C ALA A 254 -35.29 -68.67 96.47
N ALA A 255 -34.15 -69.19 96.02
CA ALA A 255 -33.57 -70.45 96.50
C ALA A 255 -32.99 -70.29 97.90
N GLN A 256 -32.42 -69.14 98.23
CA GLN A 256 -31.93 -68.76 99.55
C GLN A 256 -33.11 -68.43 100.47
N GLY A 257 -34.19 -67.86 99.94
CA GLY A 257 -35.50 -67.68 100.58
C GLY A 257 -36.17 -69.03 100.87
N ARG A 258 -36.17 -69.96 99.90
CA ARG A 258 -36.64 -71.34 100.09
C ARG A 258 -35.72 -72.15 100.99
N ALA A 259 -34.41 -71.88 101.00
CA ALA A 259 -33.45 -72.51 101.89
C ALA A 259 -33.55 -71.94 103.31
N THR A 260 -33.84 -70.64 103.46
CA THR A 260 -34.13 -70.03 104.76
C THR A 260 -35.53 -70.39 105.25
N GLU A 261 -36.52 -70.56 104.39
CA GLU A 261 -37.84 -71.14 104.70
C GLU A 261 -37.74 -72.63 104.99
N ALA A 262 -36.87 -73.39 104.30
CA ALA A 262 -36.59 -74.79 104.60
C ALA A 262 -35.76 -74.93 105.88
N GLU A 263 -34.86 -73.99 106.18
CA GLU A 263 -34.18 -73.86 107.48
C GLU A 263 -35.15 -73.37 108.55
N LEU A 264 -36.12 -72.50 108.26
CA LEU A 264 -37.18 -72.08 109.18
C LEU A 264 -38.22 -73.19 109.36
N ALA A 265 -38.43 -74.06 108.38
CA ALA A 265 -39.29 -75.25 108.45
C ALA A 265 -38.58 -76.41 109.16
N ALA A 266 -37.27 -76.57 108.94
CA ALA A 266 -36.42 -77.49 109.69
C ALA A 266 -36.18 -76.99 111.12
N ARG A 267 -36.10 -75.66 111.32
CA ARG A 267 -36.08 -75.01 112.64
C ARG A 267 -37.45 -75.07 113.29
N THR A 268 -38.59 -74.87 112.63
CA THR A 268 -39.91 -75.07 113.25
C THR A 268 -40.27 -76.55 113.47
N ALA A 269 -39.65 -77.48 112.74
CA ALA A 269 -39.71 -78.91 113.02
C ALA A 269 -38.80 -79.31 114.20
N SER A 270 -37.60 -78.71 114.32
CA SER A 270 -36.70 -78.85 115.47
C SER A 270 -37.24 -78.12 116.71
N GLU A 271 -37.87 -76.96 116.55
CA GLU A 271 -38.48 -76.13 117.59
C GLU A 271 -39.84 -76.68 118.03
N ARG A 272 -40.52 -77.52 117.24
CA ARG A 272 -41.64 -78.34 117.75
C ARG A 272 -41.16 -79.50 118.62
N ALA A 273 -39.98 -80.06 118.34
CA ALA A 273 -39.33 -81.07 119.18
C ALA A 273 -38.64 -80.44 120.42
N ASP A 274 -38.16 -79.21 120.31
CA ASP A 274 -37.53 -78.46 121.40
C ASP A 274 -38.53 -77.62 122.21
N ALA A 275 -39.72 -77.26 121.70
CA ALA A 275 -40.78 -76.59 122.48
C ALA A 275 -41.48 -77.53 123.48
N GLU A 276 -41.52 -78.84 123.19
CA GLU A 276 -41.90 -79.87 124.18
C GLU A 276 -40.85 -80.02 125.29
N ALA A 277 -39.58 -79.69 125.03
CA ALA A 277 -38.47 -79.76 125.98
C ALA A 277 -38.09 -78.40 126.63
N THR A 278 -38.66 -77.29 126.16
CA THR A 278 -38.33 -75.91 126.59
C THR A 278 -39.51 -75.21 127.29
N ALA A 279 -40.74 -75.70 127.12
CA ALA A 279 -41.85 -75.46 128.06
C ALA A 279 -41.53 -75.89 129.50
N ALA A 280 -40.55 -76.79 129.67
CA ALA A 280 -40.03 -77.22 130.97
C ALA A 280 -38.94 -76.30 131.57
N ARG A 281 -38.35 -75.36 130.81
CA ARG A 281 -37.15 -74.61 131.25
C ARG A 281 -37.19 -73.09 131.08
N GLN A 282 -38.12 -72.54 130.32
CA GLN A 282 -38.39 -71.09 130.31
C GLN A 282 -39.45 -70.64 131.34
N ALA A 283 -39.90 -71.57 132.20
CA ALA A 283 -40.35 -71.25 133.57
C ALA A 283 -39.17 -70.85 134.48
N ARG A 284 -37.92 -71.15 134.10
CA ARG A 284 -36.71 -70.58 134.73
C ARG A 284 -36.32 -69.31 134.01
N ALA A 285 -37.30 -68.43 133.98
CA ALA A 285 -37.10 -67.21 134.68
C ALA A 285 -35.83 -66.54 134.23
N GLU A 286 -36.04 -65.59 133.35
CA GLU A 286 -35.53 -64.30 133.75
C GLU A 286 -34.01 -64.31 133.95
N ARG A 287 -33.36 -65.07 133.08
CA ARG A 287 -32.04 -64.77 132.54
C ARG A 287 -32.13 -63.63 131.53
N ASP A 288 -33.35 -63.15 131.30
CA ASP A 288 -33.66 -61.74 131.28
C ASP A 288 -32.54 -60.86 131.81
N ARG A 289 -32.46 -59.75 131.12
CA ARG A 289 -31.97 -58.49 131.64
C ARG A 289 -30.47 -58.41 131.85
N ALA A 290 -29.73 -59.49 131.67
CA ALA A 290 -28.28 -59.39 131.53
C ALA A 290 -27.94 -59.35 130.02
N ASP A 291 -28.13 -58.22 129.35
CA ASP A 291 -27.21 -57.10 129.44
C ASP A 291 -26.27 -57.09 128.23
N ALA A 292 -26.05 -55.86 127.79
CA ALA A 292 -24.71 -55.42 127.44
C ALA A 292 -24.03 -56.06 126.24
N ALA A 293 -24.78 -56.37 125.17
CA ALA A 293 -24.16 -56.57 123.87
C ALA A 293 -25.05 -56.15 122.69
N ARG A 294 -26.00 -55.21 122.81
CA ARG A 294 -25.67 -53.76 122.70
C ARG A 294 -24.16 -53.49 122.74
N ALA A 295 -23.53 -53.38 121.57
CA ALA A 295 -22.40 -52.48 121.30
C ALA A 295 -21.79 -52.72 119.91
N ASP A 296 -21.71 -53.98 119.47
CA ASP A 296 -20.79 -54.32 118.37
C ASP A 296 -21.41 -54.34 116.96
N ALA A 297 -22.73 -54.53 116.85
CA ALA A 297 -23.40 -54.64 115.54
C ALA A 297 -23.61 -53.30 114.82
N GLU A 298 -23.58 -52.18 115.55
CA GLU A 298 -23.82 -50.84 115.00
C GLU A 298 -22.58 -50.26 114.28
N ALA A 299 -21.35 -50.65 114.66
CA ALA A 299 -20.11 -50.11 114.08
C ALA A 299 -19.73 -50.69 112.69
N ALA A 300 -20.38 -51.77 112.24
CA ALA A 300 -20.02 -52.45 110.99
C ALA A 300 -20.83 -51.95 109.78
N LEU A 301 -22.04 -51.45 109.99
CA LEU A 301 -22.93 -50.96 108.93
C LEU A 301 -22.56 -49.55 108.41
N GLU A 302 -21.84 -48.76 109.20
CA GLU A 302 -21.45 -47.39 108.83
C GLU A 302 -20.29 -47.33 107.82
N ARG A 303 -19.40 -48.34 107.80
CA ARG A 303 -18.22 -48.35 106.91
C ARG A 303 -18.53 -48.72 105.46
N VAL A 304 -19.58 -49.50 105.22
CA VAL A 304 -19.96 -49.94 103.86
C VAL A 304 -20.82 -48.89 103.14
N GLY A 305 -21.51 -48.01 103.87
CA GLY A 305 -22.28 -46.90 103.30
C GLY A 305 -21.41 -45.76 102.75
N ALA A 306 -20.28 -45.45 103.40
CA ALA A 306 -19.42 -44.33 103.04
C ALA A 306 -18.68 -44.51 101.70
N GLU A 307 -18.25 -45.74 101.37
CA GLU A 307 -17.51 -46.04 100.14
C GLU A 307 -18.40 -46.06 98.89
N ALA A 308 -19.68 -46.40 99.02
CA ALA A 308 -20.64 -46.38 97.91
C ALA A 308 -21.11 -44.95 97.54
N SER A 309 -21.20 -44.03 98.52
CA SER A 309 -21.55 -42.63 98.27
C SER A 309 -20.44 -41.84 97.59
N ALA A 310 -19.16 -42.12 97.89
CA ALA A 310 -18.02 -41.40 97.30
C ALA A 310 -17.84 -41.69 95.79
N ALA A 311 -18.13 -42.92 95.35
CA ALA A 311 -18.01 -43.31 93.94
C ALA A 311 -19.14 -42.73 93.05
N VAL A 312 -20.34 -42.55 93.61
CA VAL A 312 -21.49 -41.96 92.89
C VAL A 312 -21.37 -40.43 92.78
N GLU A 313 -20.76 -39.77 93.76
CA GLU A 313 -20.49 -38.33 93.69
C GLU A 313 -19.37 -37.98 92.70
N ALA A 314 -18.33 -38.82 92.56
CA ALA A 314 -17.25 -38.60 91.58
C ALA A 314 -17.76 -38.63 90.13
N VAL A 315 -18.63 -39.59 89.79
CA VAL A 315 -19.21 -39.71 88.43
C VAL A 315 -20.23 -38.59 88.16
N ARG A 316 -20.98 -38.14 89.17
CA ARG A 316 -21.89 -36.98 89.04
C ARG A 316 -21.15 -35.65 88.90
N ALA A 317 -19.99 -35.49 89.54
CA ALA A 317 -19.15 -34.30 89.41
C ALA A 317 -18.51 -34.20 88.01
N GLU A 318 -18.05 -35.31 87.42
CA GLU A 318 -17.49 -35.32 86.06
C GLU A 318 -18.55 -35.10 84.97
N ALA A 319 -19.74 -35.67 85.13
CA ALA A 319 -20.86 -35.44 84.22
C ALA A 319 -21.39 -33.98 84.30
N ALA A 320 -21.44 -33.39 85.49
CA ALA A 320 -21.79 -31.97 85.66
C ALA A 320 -20.73 -31.02 85.06
N ALA A 321 -19.44 -31.35 85.20
CA ALA A 321 -18.35 -30.56 84.59
C ALA A 321 -18.33 -30.68 83.06
N ALA A 322 -18.71 -31.82 82.48
CA ALA A 322 -18.84 -31.99 81.03
C ALA A 322 -20.04 -31.20 80.45
N VAL A 323 -21.16 -31.17 81.18
CA VAL A 323 -22.35 -30.38 80.79
C VAL A 323 -22.09 -28.88 80.90
N GLU A 324 -21.43 -28.39 81.96
CA GLU A 324 -21.09 -26.96 82.07
C GLU A 324 -20.02 -26.51 81.07
N ARG A 325 -19.07 -27.37 80.70
CA ARG A 325 -18.15 -27.08 79.58
C ARG A 325 -18.91 -26.94 78.26
N SER A 326 -19.84 -27.86 77.98
CA SER A 326 -20.66 -27.77 76.75
C SER A 326 -21.59 -26.55 76.73
N ARG A 327 -22.12 -26.12 77.89
CA ARG A 327 -22.96 -24.93 78.01
C ARG A 327 -22.15 -23.64 77.93
N ALA A 328 -20.94 -23.61 78.47
CA ALA A 328 -20.01 -22.49 78.32
C ALA A 328 -19.57 -22.34 76.85
N ASP A 329 -19.31 -23.44 76.15
CA ASP A 329 -18.93 -23.42 74.73
C ASP A 329 -20.11 -22.98 73.83
N VAL A 330 -21.34 -23.43 74.14
CA VAL A 330 -22.55 -22.97 73.44
C VAL A 330 -22.89 -21.52 73.77
N ALA A 331 -22.72 -21.07 75.02
CA ALA A 331 -22.91 -19.68 75.40
C ALA A 331 -21.89 -18.75 74.72
N ALA A 332 -20.61 -19.17 74.65
CA ALA A 332 -19.57 -18.45 73.92
C ALA A 332 -19.84 -18.41 72.41
N ALA A 333 -20.36 -19.50 71.82
CA ALA A 333 -20.75 -19.52 70.41
C ALA A 333 -21.97 -18.63 70.13
N VAL A 334 -22.93 -18.54 71.05
CA VAL A 334 -24.10 -17.66 70.96
C VAL A 334 -23.70 -16.19 71.14
N GLU A 335 -22.79 -15.87 72.06
CA GLU A 335 -22.23 -14.52 72.20
C GLU A 335 -21.41 -14.11 70.97
N GLN A 336 -20.61 -15.02 70.41
CA GLN A 336 -19.88 -14.74 69.16
C GLN A 336 -20.82 -14.56 67.96
N ALA A 337 -21.92 -15.31 67.89
CA ALA A 337 -22.94 -15.13 66.86
C ALA A 337 -23.72 -13.81 67.05
N ALA A 338 -24.02 -13.42 68.30
CA ALA A 338 -24.65 -12.15 68.62
C ALA A 338 -23.72 -10.96 68.31
N ALA A 339 -22.42 -11.07 68.62
CA ALA A 339 -21.40 -10.08 68.29
C ALA A 339 -21.22 -9.91 66.78
N ARG A 340 -21.15 -11.03 66.02
CA ARG A 340 -21.09 -11.01 64.54
C ARG A 340 -22.35 -10.43 63.91
N THR A 341 -23.51 -10.65 64.53
CA THR A 341 -24.79 -10.08 64.07
C THR A 341 -24.85 -8.59 64.36
N ALA A 342 -24.43 -8.15 65.55
CA ALA A 342 -24.33 -6.73 65.90
C ALA A 342 -23.30 -5.99 65.03
N GLU A 343 -22.17 -6.62 64.70
CA GLU A 343 -21.16 -6.10 63.78
C GLU A 343 -21.71 -5.98 62.35
N ARG A 344 -22.44 -6.99 61.86
CA ARG A 344 -23.13 -6.92 60.56
C ARG A 344 -24.18 -5.82 60.53
N ASP A 345 -24.96 -5.67 61.59
CA ASP A 345 -26.03 -4.67 61.66
C ASP A 345 -25.46 -3.25 61.82
N ALA A 346 -24.33 -3.09 62.52
CA ALA A 346 -23.56 -1.85 62.56
C ALA A 346 -22.98 -1.50 61.17
N LEU A 347 -22.38 -2.46 60.47
CA LEU A 347 -21.89 -2.27 59.11
C LEU A 347 -23.02 -1.97 58.10
N ALA A 348 -24.20 -2.56 58.30
CA ALA A 348 -25.39 -2.24 57.50
C ALA A 348 -25.92 -0.83 57.76
N ALA A 349 -25.88 -0.36 59.02
CA ALA A 349 -26.23 1.00 59.39
C ALA A 349 -25.21 2.01 58.82
N GLU A 350 -23.91 1.73 58.92
CA GLU A 350 -22.83 2.54 58.32
C GLU A 350 -22.94 2.61 56.80
N LEU A 351 -23.30 1.51 56.13
CA LEU A 351 -23.55 1.50 54.69
C LEU A 351 -24.80 2.32 54.32
N ALA A 352 -25.84 2.29 55.14
CA ALA A 352 -27.03 3.12 54.94
C ALA A 352 -26.72 4.61 55.14
N ASP A 353 -25.89 4.96 56.13
CA ASP A 353 -25.41 6.33 56.34
C ASP A 353 -24.48 6.80 55.24
N ALA A 354 -23.58 5.95 54.74
CA ALA A 354 -22.74 6.26 53.60
C ALA A 354 -23.57 6.51 52.33
N ARG A 355 -24.65 5.74 52.11
CA ARG A 355 -25.58 5.97 50.98
C ARG A 355 -26.40 7.25 51.14
N ARG A 356 -26.83 7.58 52.36
CA ARG A 356 -27.48 8.87 52.67
C ARG A 356 -26.52 10.05 52.47
N ALA A 357 -25.27 9.91 52.88
CA ALA A 357 -24.24 10.92 52.67
C ALA A 357 -23.89 11.10 51.18
N ALA A 358 -23.80 10.01 50.42
CA ALA A 358 -23.56 10.04 48.98
C ALA A 358 -24.71 10.74 48.23
N SER A 359 -25.97 10.37 48.51
CA SER A 359 -27.14 11.04 47.91
C SER A 359 -27.25 12.51 48.30
N ALA A 360 -26.89 12.88 49.54
CA ALA A 360 -26.81 14.28 49.97
C ALA A 360 -25.67 15.04 49.26
N ALA A 361 -24.53 14.39 48.98
CA ALA A 361 -23.43 14.97 48.23
C ALA A 361 -23.79 15.17 46.75
N GLU A 362 -24.48 14.21 46.14
CA GLU A 362 -25.01 14.31 44.77
C GLU A 362 -26.04 15.44 44.65
N ALA A 363 -26.94 15.57 45.62
CA ALA A 363 -27.90 16.69 45.67
C ALA A 363 -27.20 18.06 45.79
N ARG A 364 -26.15 18.17 46.62
CA ARG A 364 -25.35 19.40 46.73
C ARG A 364 -24.55 19.68 45.46
N ALA A 365 -24.04 18.65 44.77
CA ALA A 365 -23.36 18.80 43.49
C ALA A 365 -24.33 19.28 42.39
N ALA A 366 -25.56 18.76 42.35
CA ALA A 366 -26.60 19.22 41.45
C ALA A 366 -27.04 20.66 41.75
N GLU A 367 -27.15 21.03 43.03
CA GLU A 367 -27.46 22.40 43.45
C GLU A 367 -26.33 23.38 43.06
N LEU A 368 -25.07 22.99 43.25
CA LEU A 368 -23.92 23.80 42.83
C LEU A 368 -23.83 23.93 41.32
N ALA A 369 -24.13 22.86 40.56
CA ALA A 369 -24.20 22.92 39.10
C ALA A 369 -25.30 23.89 38.63
N ALA A 370 -26.48 23.87 39.28
CA ALA A 370 -27.56 24.80 38.99
C ALA A 370 -27.16 26.26 39.31
N ARG A 371 -26.49 26.52 40.44
CA ARG A 371 -25.98 27.85 40.78
C ARG A 371 -24.93 28.35 39.80
N THR A 372 -24.03 27.48 39.35
CA THR A 372 -23.03 27.82 38.33
C THR A 372 -23.69 28.18 37.00
N ALA A 373 -24.70 27.42 36.57
CA ALA A 373 -25.45 27.73 35.35
C ALA A 373 -26.18 29.09 35.44
N VAL A 374 -26.72 29.45 36.60
CA VAL A 374 -27.32 30.78 36.83
C VAL A 374 -26.26 31.88 36.80
N ILE A 375 -25.10 31.68 37.43
CA ILE A 375 -23.99 32.64 37.42
C ILE A 375 -23.42 32.83 36.00
N GLU A 376 -23.33 31.75 35.21
CA GLU A 376 -22.91 31.82 33.80
C GLU A 376 -23.95 32.57 32.95
N ALA A 377 -25.25 32.31 33.16
CA ALA A 377 -26.31 33.07 32.50
C ALA A 377 -26.29 34.57 32.86
N ASP A 378 -26.02 34.91 34.13
CA ASP A 378 -25.87 36.29 34.60
C ASP A 378 -24.60 36.96 34.04
N ARG A 379 -23.49 36.23 33.96
CA ARG A 379 -22.24 36.68 33.31
C ARG A 379 -22.48 36.99 31.83
N ASP A 380 -23.16 36.08 31.13
CA ASP A 380 -23.45 36.26 29.70
C ASP A 380 -24.47 37.40 29.49
N ALA A 381 -25.43 37.58 30.40
CA ALA A 381 -26.31 38.75 30.40
C ALA A 381 -25.56 40.06 30.72
N ALA A 382 -24.54 40.02 31.58
CA ALA A 382 -23.65 41.16 31.84
C ALA A 382 -22.75 41.47 30.63
N GLN A 383 -22.23 40.45 29.94
CA GLN A 383 -21.45 40.61 28.71
C GLN A 383 -22.31 41.14 27.56
N ARG A 384 -23.56 40.68 27.41
CA ARG A 384 -24.51 41.27 26.45
C ARG A 384 -24.85 42.73 26.77
N ARG A 385 -25.00 43.08 28.05
CA ARG A 385 -25.19 44.48 28.49
C ARG A 385 -23.94 45.33 28.27
N ALA A 386 -22.75 44.79 28.47
CA ALA A 386 -21.49 45.45 28.14
C ALA A 386 -21.33 45.64 26.62
N GLY A 387 -21.74 44.68 25.81
CA GLY A 387 -21.84 44.80 24.36
C GLY A 387 -22.82 45.89 23.93
N GLN A 388 -24.04 45.90 24.49
CA GLN A 388 -25.01 46.97 24.23
C GLN A 388 -24.52 48.36 24.66
N LEU A 389 -23.80 48.46 25.78
CA LEU A 389 -23.20 49.74 26.21
C LEU A 389 -22.04 50.14 25.30
N ALA A 390 -21.25 49.20 24.79
CA ALA A 390 -20.20 49.47 23.79
C ALA A 390 -20.81 49.93 22.45
N ASP A 391 -21.91 49.32 22.01
CA ASP A 391 -22.65 49.72 20.82
C ASP A 391 -23.30 51.11 21.02
N GLN A 392 -23.90 51.38 22.19
CA GLN A 392 -24.44 52.70 22.53
C GLN A 392 -23.36 53.79 22.62
N VAL A 393 -22.16 53.47 23.13
CA VAL A 393 -21.02 54.40 23.12
C VAL A 393 -20.46 54.60 21.70
N SER A 394 -20.46 53.56 20.86
CA SER A 394 -20.08 53.63 19.45
C SER A 394 -21.09 54.46 18.64
N ASP A 395 -22.38 54.32 18.92
CA ASP A 395 -23.46 55.11 18.33
C ASP A 395 -23.42 56.57 18.83
N LEU A 396 -23.07 56.80 20.10
CA LEU A 396 -22.85 58.15 20.64
C LEU A 396 -21.59 58.79 20.03
N ALA A 397 -20.51 58.04 19.83
CA ALA A 397 -19.31 58.49 19.14
C ALA A 397 -19.58 58.78 17.66
N THR A 398 -20.41 57.97 17.00
CA THR A 398 -20.84 58.18 15.62
C THR A 398 -21.81 59.36 15.49
N ALA A 399 -22.68 59.58 16.49
CA ALA A 399 -23.55 60.75 16.58
C ALA A 399 -22.75 62.04 16.84
N LEU A 400 -21.70 61.98 17.68
CA LEU A 400 -20.77 63.10 17.90
C LEU A 400 -19.91 63.38 16.66
N ALA A 401 -19.48 62.34 15.92
CA ALA A 401 -18.79 62.50 14.64
C ALA A 401 -19.71 63.09 13.54
N ARG A 402 -21.02 62.78 13.59
CA ARG A 402 -22.04 63.38 12.70
C ARG A 402 -22.47 64.80 13.11
N LEU A 403 -22.29 65.20 14.37
CA LEU A 403 -22.45 66.60 14.80
C LEU A 403 -21.19 67.45 14.50
N GLY A 404 -19.99 66.85 14.50
CA GLY A 404 -18.76 67.54 14.09
C GLY A 404 -18.62 67.80 12.58
N THR A 405 -19.45 67.17 11.76
CA THR A 405 -19.47 67.33 10.29
C THR A 405 -20.59 68.24 9.77
N ARG A 406 -21.32 68.94 10.66
CA ARG A 406 -22.41 69.89 10.34
C ARG A 406 -22.14 71.34 10.73
N THR A 407 -20.89 71.66 11.06
CA THR A 407 -20.36 73.03 11.18
C THR A 407 -19.26 73.29 10.15
N GLY A 408 -19.61 73.03 8.89
CA GLY A 408 -18.92 73.47 7.68
C GLY A 408 -19.97 73.82 6.65
#